data_AF-A0A9X9XE09-F1
#
_entry.id   AF-A0A9X9XE09-F1
#
_cell.length_a   1.000
_cell.length_b   1.000
_cell.length_c   1.000
_cell.angle_alpha   90.00
_cell.angle_beta   90.00
_cell.angle_gamma   90.00
#
_symmetry.space_group_name_H-M   'P 1'
#
loop_
_entity.id
_entity.type
_entity.pdbx_description
1 polymer ?
#
loop_
_entity_poly.entity_id
_entity_poly.type
_entity_poly.pdbx_seq_one_letter_code
_entity_poly.pdbx_strand_id
1 'polypeptide(L)'
;MSWSPLAPQATRARPDRAAITVASSAGGGRLPAAIVIIIRTRKLEGGTFMSHRARVKILAGGGPHAGMLRIEPDGPFEPHWPSGKAVASGTLKLRIDLPHGVAPENRKPETVEYDHADDWIEITLPEWARPSAPAGVSPAPARPPHSISDRVPDPAATLRGAGARR
;
A
#
# COMPACT_ATOMS: atom_id res chain seq x y z
N MET A 1 0.14 -17.10 -7.90
CA MET A 1 1.22 -17.43 -6.94
C MET A 1 0.65 -17.22 -5.54
N SER A 2 0.27 -18.30 -4.86
CA SER A 2 -0.39 -18.29 -3.55
C SER A 2 0.66 -18.47 -2.45
N TRP A 3 0.77 -17.50 -1.56
CA TRP A 3 1.68 -17.59 -0.42
C TRP A 3 1.03 -18.40 0.70
N SER A 4 1.80 -19.30 1.32
CA SER A 4 1.57 -19.79 2.68
C SER A 4 2.90 -20.33 3.21
N PRO A 5 3.40 -19.80 4.34
CA PRO A 5 3.64 -20.70 5.46
C PRO A 5 3.43 -20.11 6.88
N LEU A 6 3.02 -21.04 7.76
CA LEU A 6 3.02 -21.14 9.25
C LEU A 6 2.81 -19.92 10.15
N ALA A 7 1.90 -20.12 11.11
CA ALA A 7 1.52 -19.22 12.19
C ALA A 7 2.58 -19.17 13.31
N PRO A 8 3.18 -18.01 13.60
CA PRO A 8 3.81 -17.73 14.87
C PRO A 8 2.73 -17.49 15.93
N GLN A 9 2.89 -17.99 17.15
CA GLN A 9 2.00 -17.59 18.25
C GLN A 9 2.27 -16.13 18.59
N ALA A 10 1.35 -15.26 18.17
CA ALA A 10 1.38 -13.83 18.45
C ALA A 10 1.26 -13.56 19.96
N THR A 11 2.27 -12.91 20.53
CA THR A 11 2.14 -12.26 21.83
C THR A 11 1.24 -11.03 21.64
N ARG A 12 -0.06 -11.16 21.89
CA ARG A 12 -0.97 -10.00 21.93
C ARG A 12 -0.46 -9.00 22.97
N ALA A 13 0.19 -7.92 22.52
CA ALA A 13 0.72 -6.92 23.41
C ALA A 13 -0.41 -6.19 24.16
N ARG A 14 -0.30 -6.12 25.49
CA ARG A 14 -1.28 -5.45 26.36
C ARG A 14 -1.37 -3.95 26.07
N PRO A 15 -2.57 -3.35 26.22
CA PRO A 15 -2.87 -1.96 25.84
C PRO A 15 -2.18 -0.89 26.70
N ASP A 16 -1.57 -1.24 27.84
CA ASP A 16 -1.24 -0.24 28.87
C ASP A 16 -0.10 0.72 28.46
N ARG A 17 0.64 0.39 27.40
CA ARG A 17 1.72 1.23 26.86
C ARG A 17 1.91 1.01 25.35
N ALA A 18 0.88 1.08 24.52
CA ALA A 18 0.91 0.95 23.05
C ALA A 18 2.30 1.14 22.41
N ALA A 19 2.89 0.07 21.87
CA ALA A 19 4.17 0.14 21.17
C ALA A 19 4.04 0.79 19.80
N ILE A 20 2.85 0.70 19.17
CA ILE A 20 2.55 1.29 17.87
C ILE A 20 1.29 2.12 17.97
N THR A 21 1.34 3.34 17.43
CA THR A 21 0.17 4.22 17.28
C THR A 21 0.14 4.81 15.87
N VAL A 22 -1.05 5.04 15.33
CA VAL A 22 -1.27 5.60 14.00
C VAL A 22 -1.96 6.96 14.14
N ALA A 23 -1.44 7.97 13.45
CA ALA A 23 -2.01 9.31 13.37
C ALA A 23 -2.12 9.75 11.91
N SER A 24 -2.81 10.85 11.65
CA SER A 24 -2.75 11.53 10.35
C SER A 24 -2.28 12.96 10.52
N SER A 25 -1.64 13.47 9.48
CA SER A 25 -1.24 14.86 9.35
C SER A 25 -1.90 15.43 8.12
N ALA A 26 -2.59 16.56 8.27
CA ALA A 26 -3.24 17.30 7.18
C ALA A 26 -2.25 17.85 6.14
N GLY A 27 -0.95 17.70 6.36
CA GLY A 27 0.09 18.38 5.60
C GLY A 27 0.17 19.86 6.00
N GLY A 28 1.20 20.53 5.52
CA GLY A 28 1.41 21.95 5.81
C GLY A 28 2.75 22.45 5.28
N GLY A 29 2.76 23.68 4.79
CA GLY A 29 3.93 24.33 4.21
C GLY A 29 4.47 23.55 2.99
N ARG A 30 5.44 22.65 3.23
CA ARG A 30 6.15 21.85 2.22
C ARG A 30 5.89 20.34 2.31
N LEU A 31 5.18 19.86 3.33
CA LEU A 31 4.96 18.43 3.55
C LEU A 31 3.54 18.02 3.13
N PRO A 32 3.39 16.96 2.32
CA PRO A 32 2.08 16.45 1.97
C PRO A 32 1.39 15.82 3.20
N ALA A 33 0.07 15.72 3.08
CA ALA A 33 -0.76 15.03 4.03
C ALA A 33 -0.41 13.53 4.05
N ALA A 34 -0.34 12.94 5.23
CA ALA A 34 0.25 11.61 5.42
C ALA A 34 -0.36 10.87 6.61
N ILE A 35 -0.37 9.54 6.52
CA ILE A 35 -0.43 8.66 7.68
C ILE A 35 0.93 8.70 8.38
N VAL A 36 0.90 8.82 9.70
CA VAL A 36 2.10 8.80 10.56
C VAL A 36 2.02 7.60 11.48
N ILE A 37 2.84 6.58 11.23
CA ILE A 37 3.00 5.45 12.13
C ILE A 37 4.10 5.79 13.12
N ILE A 38 3.76 5.77 14.40
CA ILE A 38 4.69 6.07 15.49
C ILE A 38 4.98 4.75 16.20
N ILE A 39 6.24 4.35 16.19
CA ILE A 39 6.70 3.09 16.75
C ILE A 39 7.63 3.37 17.92
N ARG A 40 7.37 2.77 19.07
CA ARG A 40 8.20 2.87 20.28
C ARG A 40 9.02 1.59 20.38
N THR A 41 10.19 1.57 19.77
CA THR A 41 11.01 0.36 19.59
C THR A 41 11.39 -0.30 20.92
N ARG A 42 11.61 0.50 21.98
CA ARG A 42 11.88 -0.02 23.34
C ARG A 42 10.73 -0.83 23.97
N LYS A 43 9.54 -0.82 23.37
CA LYS A 43 8.37 -1.57 23.83
C LYS A 43 8.00 -2.74 22.93
N LEU A 44 8.74 -2.95 21.84
CA LEU A 44 8.59 -4.11 20.97
C LEU A 44 9.55 -5.20 21.46
N GLU A 45 9.02 -6.39 21.68
CA GLU A 45 9.82 -7.59 21.98
C GLU A 45 10.24 -8.24 20.64
N GLY A 46 11.04 -7.52 19.84
CA GLY A 46 11.41 -7.90 18.47
C GLY A 46 11.70 -6.68 17.59
N GLY A 47 11.71 -6.86 16.26
CA GLY A 47 11.89 -5.75 15.31
C GLY A 47 13.27 -5.08 15.39
N THR A 48 14.31 -5.87 15.64
CA THR A 48 15.71 -5.41 15.78
C THR A 48 16.22 -4.68 14.54
N PHE A 49 15.61 -4.95 13.38
CA PHE A 49 15.89 -4.24 12.13
C PHE A 49 15.55 -2.75 12.17
N MET A 50 14.67 -2.28 13.06
CA MET A 50 14.29 -0.87 13.16
C MET A 50 15.27 -0.06 14.01
N SER A 51 16.43 0.22 13.42
CA SER A 51 17.50 1.02 14.02
C SER A 51 17.67 2.39 13.35
N HIS A 52 18.60 3.20 13.87
CA HIS A 52 18.94 4.49 13.27
C HIS A 52 19.53 4.29 11.87
N ARG A 53 18.92 4.90 10.84
CA ARG A 53 19.21 4.72 9.40
C ARG A 53 18.83 3.37 8.80
N ALA A 54 18.12 2.51 9.53
CA ALA A 54 17.56 1.31 8.93
C ALA A 54 16.62 1.71 7.79
N ARG A 55 16.74 1.07 6.64
CA ARG A 55 15.77 1.26 5.57
C ARG A 55 14.74 0.15 5.63
N VAL A 56 13.49 0.50 5.41
CA VAL A 56 12.37 -0.43 5.55
C VAL A 56 11.50 -0.41 4.30
N LYS A 57 10.87 -1.54 4.05
CA LYS A 57 9.85 -1.71 3.04
C LYS A 57 8.50 -1.66 3.73
N ILE A 58 7.54 -0.99 3.11
CA ILE A 58 6.16 -0.92 3.61
C ILE A 58 5.27 -1.54 2.54
N LEU A 59 4.52 -2.56 2.94
CA LEU A 59 3.64 -3.35 2.09
C LEU A 59 2.20 -3.16 2.57
N ALA A 60 1.30 -2.81 1.65
CA ALA A 60 -0.14 -2.80 1.95
C ALA A 60 -0.73 -4.20 1.76
N GLY A 61 -1.48 -4.67 2.75
CA GLY A 61 -2.18 -5.95 2.69
C GLY A 61 -3.36 -5.93 1.73
N GLY A 62 -3.55 -7.02 0.99
CA GLY A 62 -4.70 -7.26 0.12
C GLY A 62 -5.50 -8.48 0.55
N GLY A 63 -6.71 -8.65 0.00
CA GLY A 63 -7.56 -9.80 0.27
C GLY A 63 -7.86 -9.97 1.77
N PRO A 64 -7.51 -11.12 2.39
CA PRO A 64 -7.69 -11.34 3.84
C PRO A 64 -6.97 -10.33 4.74
N HIS A 65 -5.93 -9.67 4.24
CA HIS A 65 -5.14 -8.68 4.96
C HIS A 65 -5.52 -7.23 4.58
N ALA A 66 -6.67 -7.02 3.94
CA ALA A 66 -7.12 -5.69 3.57
C ALA A 66 -7.21 -4.77 4.80
N GLY A 67 -6.56 -3.61 4.72
CA GLY A 67 -6.45 -2.67 5.84
C GLY A 67 -5.29 -2.95 6.81
N MET A 68 -4.40 -3.89 6.49
CA MET A 68 -3.16 -4.10 7.22
C MET A 68 -1.95 -3.49 6.47
N LEU A 69 -0.91 -3.15 7.21
CA LEU A 69 0.41 -2.82 6.67
C LEU A 69 1.45 -3.78 7.24
N ARG A 70 2.39 -4.21 6.40
CA ARG A 70 3.57 -4.97 6.82
C ARG A 70 4.84 -4.15 6.58
N ILE A 71 5.70 -4.08 7.60
CA ILE A 71 6.98 -3.39 7.59
C ILE A 71 8.08 -4.45 7.64
N GLU A 72 9.01 -4.40 6.70
CA GLU A 72 10.13 -5.35 6.56
C GLU A 72 11.46 -4.58 6.39
N PRO A 73 12.63 -5.19 6.64
CA PRO A 73 13.93 -4.58 6.38
C PRO A 73 14.20 -4.35 4.88
N ASP A 74 15.33 -3.68 4.61
CA ASP A 74 15.95 -3.53 3.28
C ASP A 74 15.09 -2.89 2.19
N GLY A 75 14.20 -1.97 2.58
CA GLY A 75 13.37 -1.23 1.63
C GLY A 75 13.84 0.19 1.32
N PRO A 76 13.04 0.97 0.58
CA PRO A 76 13.42 2.32 0.17
C PRO A 76 13.17 3.39 1.23
N PHE A 77 12.29 3.13 2.20
CA PHE A 77 11.84 4.14 3.18
C PHE A 77 12.83 4.27 4.33
N GLU A 78 13.23 5.49 4.65
CA GLU A 78 14.01 5.78 5.84
C GLU A 78 13.09 6.32 6.95
N PRO A 79 12.97 5.61 8.08
CA PRO A 79 12.20 6.09 9.21
C PRO A 79 12.81 7.35 9.82
N HIS A 80 11.96 8.31 10.16
CA HIS A 80 12.39 9.56 10.77
C HIS A 80 12.50 9.41 12.29
N TRP A 81 13.65 9.77 12.85
CA TRP A 81 13.85 9.88 14.30
C TRP A 81 13.44 11.29 14.79
N PRO A 82 12.37 11.42 15.59
CA PRO A 82 11.97 12.71 16.19
C PRO A 82 13.01 13.18 17.19
N SER A 83 13.37 14.46 17.20
CA SER A 83 14.41 15.03 18.08
C SER A 83 14.03 15.03 19.58
N GLY A 84 15.04 15.23 20.44
CA GLY A 84 14.87 15.43 21.87
C GLY A 84 14.47 14.17 22.65
N LYS A 85 13.56 14.31 23.62
CA LYS A 85 13.11 13.21 24.51
C LYS A 85 12.54 12.01 23.76
N ALA A 86 12.04 12.21 22.54
CA ALA A 86 11.49 11.15 21.71
C ALA A 86 12.58 10.21 21.16
N VAL A 87 13.79 10.71 20.84
CA VAL A 87 14.95 9.85 20.51
C VAL A 87 15.31 8.98 21.69
N ALA A 88 15.44 9.58 22.88
CA ALA A 88 15.86 8.87 24.10
C ALA A 88 14.88 7.74 24.48
N SER A 89 13.59 7.90 24.16
CA SER A 89 12.57 6.87 24.37
C SER A 89 12.51 5.79 23.28
N GLY A 90 13.38 5.83 22.27
CA GLY A 90 13.36 4.88 21.15
C GLY A 90 12.13 5.04 20.25
N THR A 91 11.68 6.28 20.04
CA THR A 91 10.52 6.53 19.18
C THR A 91 10.96 6.73 17.74
N LEU A 92 10.25 6.10 16.81
CA LEU A 92 10.42 6.17 15.37
C LEU A 92 9.13 6.68 14.72
N LYS A 93 9.25 7.41 13.60
CA LYS A 93 8.10 7.82 12.79
C LYS A 93 8.26 7.37 11.33
N LEU A 94 7.26 6.70 10.80
CA LEU A 94 7.11 6.45 9.37
C LEU A 94 6.02 7.37 8.84
N ARG A 95 6.30 8.10 7.76
CA ARG A 95 5.29 8.83 6.99
C ARG A 95 4.99 8.05 5.73
N ILE A 96 3.70 7.80 5.51
CA ILE A 96 3.17 7.14 4.33
C ILE A 96 2.13 8.10 3.75
N ASP A 97 2.11 8.26 2.43
CA ASP A 97 1.10 9.09 1.78
C ASP A 97 -0.31 8.63 2.14
N LEU A 98 -1.23 9.58 2.27
CA LEU A 98 -2.62 9.25 2.56
C LEU A 98 -3.21 8.41 1.42
N PRO A 99 -3.89 7.29 1.73
CA PRO A 99 -4.64 6.54 0.72
C PRO A 99 -5.69 7.42 0.04
N HIS A 100 -5.94 7.14 -1.23
CA HIS A 100 -6.96 7.85 -2.00
C HIS A 100 -8.33 7.73 -1.31
N GLY A 101 -9.04 8.86 -1.17
CA GLY A 101 -10.34 8.94 -0.51
C GLY A 101 -10.29 9.18 1.00
N VAL A 102 -9.10 9.18 1.63
CA VAL A 102 -8.95 9.55 3.05
C VAL A 102 -8.81 11.07 3.17
N ALA A 103 -9.57 11.68 4.09
CA ALA A 103 -9.54 13.12 4.31
C ALA A 103 -8.18 13.58 4.88
N PRO A 104 -7.58 14.66 4.34
CA PRO A 104 -6.32 15.21 4.82
C PRO A 104 -6.55 16.08 6.07
N GLU A 105 -6.72 15.42 7.21
CA GLU A 105 -6.97 16.08 8.50
C GLU A 105 -5.94 15.66 9.57
N ASN A 106 -5.83 16.44 10.64
CA ASN A 106 -4.95 16.12 11.77
C ASN A 106 -5.68 15.23 12.78
N ARG A 107 -5.41 13.92 12.76
CA ARG A 107 -5.95 12.98 13.74
C ARG A 107 -4.96 12.75 14.86
N LYS A 108 -5.47 12.68 16.09
CA LYS A 108 -4.67 12.29 17.26
C LYS A 108 -4.17 10.84 17.09
N PRO A 109 -2.99 10.50 17.65
CA PRO A 109 -2.51 9.13 17.61
C PRO A 109 -3.48 8.16 18.28
N GLU A 110 -3.84 7.11 17.56
CA GLU A 110 -4.69 6.01 18.00
C GLU A 110 -3.84 4.75 18.18
N THR A 111 -4.11 3.97 19.24
CA THR A 111 -3.44 2.69 19.44
C THR A 111 -4.02 1.66 18.49
N VAL A 112 -3.15 0.90 17.84
CA VAL A 112 -3.53 -0.09 16.85
C VAL A 112 -3.12 -1.49 17.30
N GLU A 113 -3.84 -2.48 16.81
CA GLU A 113 -3.41 -3.87 16.89
C GLU A 113 -2.20 -4.07 15.97
N TYR A 114 -1.24 -4.86 16.45
CA TYR A 114 -0.06 -5.20 15.69
C TYR A 114 0.45 -6.59 16.07
N ASP A 115 1.17 -7.20 15.15
CA ASP A 115 1.95 -8.42 15.35
C ASP A 115 3.38 -8.18 14.85
N HIS A 116 4.35 -8.95 15.32
CA HIS A 116 5.74 -8.78 14.89
C HIS A 116 6.58 -10.04 15.05
N ALA A 117 7.68 -10.06 14.29
CA ALA A 117 8.82 -10.94 14.49
C ALA A 117 10.13 -10.13 14.44
N ASP A 118 11.25 -10.84 14.36
CA ASP A 118 12.57 -10.20 14.28
C ASP A 118 12.80 -9.44 12.99
N ASP A 119 12.12 -9.81 11.91
CA ASP A 119 12.29 -9.32 10.54
C ASP A 119 11.03 -8.68 9.95
N TRP A 120 9.92 -8.61 10.69
CA TRP A 120 8.72 -7.93 10.21
C TRP A 120 7.82 -7.40 11.32
N ILE A 121 6.98 -6.43 10.97
CA ILE A 121 5.91 -5.90 11.83
C ILE A 121 4.65 -5.72 10.99
N GLU A 122 3.55 -6.29 11.45
CA GLU A 122 2.23 -6.12 10.86
C GLU A 122 1.35 -5.23 11.74
N ILE A 123 0.65 -4.29 11.11
CA ILE A 123 -0.15 -3.29 11.80
C ILE A 123 -1.54 -3.28 11.16
N THR A 124 -2.56 -3.41 11.99
CA THR A 124 -3.96 -3.22 11.56
C THR A 124 -4.28 -1.72 11.56
N LEU A 125 -4.56 -1.16 10.38
CA LEU A 125 -4.90 0.26 10.28
C LEU A 125 -6.28 0.54 10.89
N PRO A 126 -6.43 1.70 11.57
CA PRO A 126 -7.73 2.15 12.03
C PRO A 126 -8.65 2.41 10.83
N GLU A 127 -9.96 2.31 11.02
CA GLU A 127 -10.94 2.34 9.94
C GLU A 127 -10.77 3.54 8.99
N TRP A 128 -10.50 4.72 9.56
CA TRP A 128 -10.29 5.95 8.80
C TRP A 128 -9.04 5.95 7.91
N ALA A 129 -8.05 5.11 8.22
CA ALA A 129 -6.80 4.98 7.49
C ALA A 129 -6.80 3.82 6.50
N ARG A 130 -7.84 2.97 6.50
CA ARG A 130 -7.91 1.83 5.59
C ARG A 130 -8.03 2.35 4.17
N PRO A 131 -7.20 1.86 3.23
CA PRO A 131 -7.41 2.14 1.82
C PRO A 131 -8.84 1.72 1.49
N SER A 132 -9.63 2.63 0.93
CA SER A 132 -10.90 2.23 0.31
C SER A 132 -10.57 1.11 -0.67
N ALA A 133 -11.27 -0.03 -0.59
CA ALA A 133 -11.06 -1.12 -1.53
C ALA A 133 -11.00 -0.53 -2.94
N PRO A 134 -10.02 -0.93 -3.79
CA PRO A 134 -9.96 -0.41 -5.14
C PRO A 134 -11.36 -0.58 -5.74
N ALA A 135 -11.97 0.53 -6.17
CA ALA A 135 -13.27 0.52 -6.80
C ALA A 135 -13.20 -0.61 -7.84
N GLY A 136 -14.01 -1.66 -7.65
CA GLY A 136 -13.96 -2.83 -8.49
C GLY A 136 -13.97 -2.35 -9.92
N VAL A 137 -12.88 -2.62 -10.65
CA VAL A 137 -12.77 -2.21 -12.05
C VAL A 137 -13.96 -2.91 -12.70
N SER A 138 -15.00 -2.13 -13.02
CA SER A 138 -16.16 -2.65 -13.73
C SER A 138 -15.59 -3.34 -14.96
N PRO A 139 -15.88 -4.65 -15.19
CA PRO A 139 -15.32 -5.34 -16.33
C PRO A 139 -15.62 -4.50 -17.56
N ALA A 140 -14.56 -4.09 -18.26
CA ALA A 140 -14.69 -3.30 -19.48
C ALA A 140 -15.74 -4.00 -20.36
N PRO A 141 -16.71 -3.26 -20.94
CA PRO A 141 -17.70 -3.88 -21.80
C PRO A 141 -16.95 -4.67 -22.87
N ALA A 142 -17.23 -5.97 -22.92
CA ALA A 142 -16.61 -6.88 -23.87
C ALA A 142 -16.73 -6.25 -25.25
N ARG A 143 -15.58 -5.94 -25.88
CA ARG A 143 -15.55 -5.57 -27.29
C ARG A 143 -16.37 -6.64 -28.04
N PRO A 144 -17.39 -6.28 -28.82
CA PRO A 144 -18.11 -7.26 -29.60
C PRO A 144 -17.12 -7.97 -30.55
N PRO A 145 -17.24 -9.30 -30.69
CA PRO A 145 -16.35 -10.06 -31.56
C PRO A 145 -16.51 -9.58 -33.01
N HIS A 146 -15.38 -9.45 -33.67
CA HIS A 146 -15.16 -9.27 -35.11
C HIS A 146 -16.40 -9.47 -35.99
N SER A 147 -16.83 -8.39 -36.67
CA SER A 147 -17.76 -8.50 -37.79
C SER A 147 -17.06 -9.20 -38.95
N ILE A 148 -17.48 -10.42 -39.23
CA ILE A 148 -17.07 -11.21 -40.40
C ILE A 148 -18.02 -10.85 -41.54
N SER A 149 -18.04 -9.58 -41.96
CA SER A 149 -18.79 -9.15 -43.14
C SER A 149 -18.13 -7.93 -43.75
N ASP A 150 -17.08 -8.21 -44.52
CA ASP A 150 -16.85 -7.55 -45.80
C ASP A 150 -15.90 -8.42 -46.64
N ARG A 151 -16.37 -9.65 -46.91
CA ARG A 151 -16.02 -10.37 -48.14
C ARG A 151 -16.97 -9.85 -49.22
N VAL A 152 -16.55 -8.81 -49.92
CA VAL A 152 -16.99 -8.61 -51.30
C VAL A 152 -15.73 -8.47 -52.14
N PRO A 153 -15.31 -9.51 -52.88
CA PRO A 153 -14.33 -9.32 -53.93
C PRO A 153 -14.95 -8.40 -54.98
N ASP A 154 -14.27 -7.31 -55.30
CA ASP A 154 -14.65 -6.37 -56.35
C ASP A 154 -14.75 -7.09 -57.71
N PRO A 155 -15.95 -7.22 -58.32
CA PRO A 155 -16.09 -7.86 -59.62
C PRO A 155 -15.65 -6.97 -60.79
N ALA A 156 -15.27 -5.70 -60.57
CA ALA A 156 -14.91 -4.76 -61.64
C ALA A 156 -13.42 -4.79 -62.04
N ALA A 157 -12.57 -5.54 -61.32
CA ALA A 157 -11.14 -5.62 -61.62
C ALA A 157 -10.80 -6.40 -62.92
N THR A 158 -11.73 -7.18 -63.46
CA THR A 158 -11.45 -8.07 -64.62
C THR A 158 -11.72 -7.45 -65.99
N LEU A 159 -12.35 -6.26 -66.08
CA LEU A 159 -12.74 -5.66 -67.37
C LEU A 159 -11.86 -4.52 -67.89
N ARG A 160 -10.79 -4.12 -67.19
CA ARG A 160 -9.85 -3.08 -67.68
C ARG A 160 -8.61 -3.62 -68.41
N GLY A 161 -8.52 -4.95 -68.62
CA GLY A 161 -7.33 -5.60 -69.16
C GLY A 161 -7.46 -6.22 -70.55
N ALA A 162 -8.60 -6.09 -71.26
CA ALA A 162 -8.79 -6.79 -72.54
C ALA A 162 -9.55 -5.97 -73.58
N GLY A 163 -8.80 -5.43 -74.56
CA GLY A 163 -9.30 -4.89 -75.82
C GLY A 163 -9.47 -3.37 -75.82
N ALA A 164 -9.01 -2.60 -76.79
CA ALA A 164 -8.44 -2.88 -78.10
C ALA A 164 -7.71 -1.60 -78.54
N ARG A 165 -6.46 -1.71 -78.99
CA ARG A 165 -6.09 -1.45 -80.40
C ARG A 165 -6.86 -0.29 -81.04
N ARG A 166 -6.19 0.85 -81.16
CA ARG A 166 -5.84 1.46 -82.45
C ARG A 166 -4.64 2.38 -82.27
#